data_AF-A0A0U1L1G7-F1
#
_entry.id   AF-A0A0U1L1G7-F1
#
_cell.length_a   1.000
_cell.length_b   1.000
_cell.length_c   1.000
_cell.angle_alpha   90.00
_cell.angle_beta   90.00
_cell.angle_gamma   90.00
#
_symmetry.space_group_name_H-M   'P 1'
#
loop_
_entity.id
_entity.type
_entity.pdbx_description
1 polymer ?
#
loop_
_entity_poly.entity_id
_entity_poly.type
_entity_poly.pdbx_seq_one_letter_code
_entity_poly.pdbx_strand_id
1 'polypeptide(L)'
;MDWKKATGYFGLLCIIIAVLAQLIATLAPNFLNIESHEAIIRWAIYLWVYAIIVTGIYLEQITGHIFELLLGLFAGILCLVFWLTIPVALIYFFRAFAKISKTNGGLPF
;
A
#
# COMPACT_ATOMS: atom_id res chain seq x y z
N MET A 1 16.90 -5.21 -13.40
CA MET A 1 15.65 -4.84 -12.69
C MET A 1 15.12 -6.12 -12.09
N ASP A 2 15.25 -6.27 -10.77
CA ASP A 2 14.95 -7.53 -10.09
C ASP A 2 13.43 -7.68 -9.88
N TRP A 3 12.74 -7.96 -10.98
CA TRP A 3 11.29 -8.11 -11.01
C TRP A 3 10.79 -9.11 -9.97
N LYS A 4 11.56 -10.20 -9.76
CA LYS A 4 11.31 -11.21 -8.72
C LYS A 4 11.26 -10.63 -7.31
N LYS A 5 12.16 -9.70 -6.98
CA LYS A 5 12.20 -9.04 -5.67
C LYS A 5 10.99 -8.14 -5.51
N ALA A 6 10.71 -7.29 -6.49
CA ALA A 6 9.55 -6.39 -6.46
C ALA A 6 8.21 -7.15 -6.32
N THR A 7 8.03 -8.25 -7.06
CA THR A 7 6.85 -9.12 -6.92
C THR A 7 6.79 -9.80 -5.55
N GLY A 8 7.93 -10.20 -4.98
CA GLY A 8 8.00 -10.81 -3.65
C GLY A 8 7.57 -9.85 -2.55
N TYR A 9 8.09 -8.61 -2.55
CA TYR A 9 7.68 -7.58 -1.59
C TYR A 9 6.23 -7.16 -1.76
N PHE A 10 5.75 -7.03 -3.00
CA PHE A 10 4.33 -6.76 -3.24
C PHE A 10 3.44 -7.90 -2.73
N GLY A 11 3.81 -9.15 -2.96
CA GLY A 11 3.10 -10.32 -2.44
C GLY A 11 3.06 -10.35 -0.91
N LEU A 12 4.19 -10.09 -0.25
CA LEU A 12 4.26 -9.98 1.22
C LEU A 12 3.33 -8.88 1.74
N LEU A 13 3.33 -7.72 1.08
CA LEU A 13 2.49 -6.59 1.45
C LEU A 13 0.99 -6.93 1.30
N CYS A 14 0.60 -7.65 0.24
CA CYS A 14 -0.76 -8.18 0.09
C CYS A 14 -1.16 -9.11 1.26
N ILE A 15 -0.27 -10.01 1.67
CA ILE A 15 -0.53 -10.94 2.79
C ILE A 15 -0.73 -10.15 4.09
N ILE A 16 0.16 -9.19 4.39
CA ILE A 16 0.07 -8.36 5.59
C ILE A 16 -1.24 -7.57 5.62
N ILE A 17 -1.61 -6.92 4.51
CA ILE A 17 -2.84 -6.14 4.42
C ILE A 17 -4.08 -7.02 4.60
N ALA A 18 -4.10 -8.21 3.99
CA ALA A 18 -5.21 -9.14 4.14
C ALA A 18 -5.41 -9.59 5.60
N VAL A 19 -4.32 -9.97 6.28
CA VAL A 19 -4.36 -10.41 7.68
C VAL A 19 -4.81 -9.27 8.61
N LEU A 20 -4.27 -8.06 8.43
CA LEU A 20 -4.63 -6.90 9.23
C LEU A 20 -6.09 -6.49 9.00
N ALA A 21 -6.57 -6.49 7.75
CA ALA A 21 -7.95 -6.16 7.43
C ALA A 21 -8.94 -7.11 8.12
N GLN A 22 -8.66 -8.41 8.10
CA GLN A 22 -9.47 -9.42 8.78
C GLN A 22 -9.46 -9.23 10.30
N LEU A 23 -8.29 -9.00 10.89
CA LEU A 23 -8.15 -8.79 12.33
C LEU A 23 -8.91 -7.54 12.79
N ILE A 24 -8.76 -6.42 12.09
CA ILE A 24 -9.45 -5.18 12.43
C ILE A 24 -10.96 -5.35 12.25
N ALA A 25 -11.42 -6.00 11.18
CA ALA A 25 -12.84 -6.26 10.98
C ALA A 25 -13.46 -7.16 12.07
N THR A 26 -12.66 -8.05 12.66
CA THR A 26 -13.11 -8.94 13.75
C THR A 26 -13.15 -8.24 15.11
N LEU A 27 -12.21 -7.32 15.36
CA LEU A 27 -12.09 -6.62 16.65
C LEU A 27 -12.87 -5.31 16.73
N ALA A 28 -13.04 -4.60 15.61
CA ALA A 28 -13.78 -3.35 15.58
C ALA A 28 -15.27 -3.65 15.79
N PRO A 29 -15.93 -3.09 16.82
CA PRO A 29 -17.34 -3.35 17.04
C PRO A 29 -18.12 -2.85 15.83
N ASN A 30 -19.01 -3.69 15.32
CA ASN A 30 -19.68 -3.44 14.06
C ASN A 30 -20.88 -2.49 14.26
N PHE A 31 -20.60 -1.26 14.67
CA PHE A 31 -21.61 -0.24 15.01
C PHE A 31 -22.48 0.20 13.84
N LEU A 32 -22.06 -0.10 12.60
CA LEU A 32 -22.73 0.29 11.36
C LEU A 32 -23.60 -0.83 10.77
N ASN A 33 -23.68 -1.99 11.43
CA ASN A 33 -24.45 -3.15 10.97
C ASN A 33 -24.09 -3.62 9.53
N ILE A 34 -22.82 -3.44 9.16
CA ILE A 34 -22.27 -3.78 7.84
C ILE A 34 -21.90 -5.27 7.82
N GLU A 35 -22.05 -5.95 6.69
CA GLU A 35 -21.61 -7.33 6.57
C GLU A 35 -20.09 -7.47 6.79
N SER A 36 -19.66 -8.56 7.42
CA SER A 36 -18.24 -8.79 7.74
C SER A 36 -17.33 -8.70 6.50
N HIS A 37 -17.83 -9.10 5.33
CA HIS A 37 -17.08 -9.01 4.08
C HIS A 37 -16.80 -7.56 3.65
N GLU A 38 -17.83 -6.70 3.69
CA GLU A 38 -17.69 -5.28 3.34
C GLU A 38 -16.80 -4.53 4.33
N ALA A 39 -16.87 -4.89 5.62
CA ALA A 39 -15.99 -4.35 6.64
C ALA A 39 -14.51 -4.69 6.35
N ILE A 40 -14.19 -5.94 6.00
CA ILE A 40 -12.83 -6.37 5.62
C ILE A 40 -12.34 -5.56 4.43
N ILE A 41 -13.17 -5.43 3.38
CA ILE A 41 -12.81 -4.65 2.18
C ILE A 41 -12.50 -3.21 2.55
N ARG A 42 -13.34 -2.56 3.36
CA ARG A 42 -13.14 -1.17 3.76
C ARG A 42 -11.82 -0.98 4.52
N TRP A 43 -11.52 -1.86 5.47
CA TRP A 43 -10.26 -1.81 6.21
C TRP A 43 -9.06 -2.10 5.31
N ALA A 44 -9.18 -3.02 4.34
CA ALA A 44 -8.14 -3.27 3.36
C ALA A 44 -7.83 -2.01 2.53
N ILE A 45 -8.85 -1.27 2.07
CA ILE A 45 -8.66 -0.01 1.34
C ILE A 45 -7.88 1.00 2.21
N TYR A 46 -8.27 1.19 3.47
CA TYR A 46 -7.57 2.11 4.37
C TYR A 46 -6.12 1.71 4.63
N LEU A 47 -5.85 0.41 4.77
CA LEU A 47 -4.50 -0.12 4.91
C LEU A 47 -3.66 0.09 3.64
N TRP A 48 -4.25 -0.06 2.45
CA TRP A 48 -3.60 0.26 1.18
C TRP A 48 -3.23 1.74 1.09
N VAL A 49 -4.17 2.63 1.40
CA VAL A 49 -3.95 4.09 1.43
C VAL A 49 -2.80 4.44 2.38
N TYR A 50 -2.84 3.89 3.60
CA TYR A 50 -1.78 4.09 4.59
C TYR A 50 -0.42 3.62 4.07
N ALA A 51 -0.35 2.40 3.51
CA ALA A 51 0.90 1.85 3.00
C ALA A 51 1.48 2.68 1.84
N ILE A 52 0.63 3.20 0.95
CA ILE A 52 1.03 4.08 -0.15
C ILE A 52 1.65 5.38 0.39
N ILE A 53 0.99 6.03 1.35
CA ILE A 53 1.45 7.30 1.94
C ILE A 53 2.78 7.10 2.67
N VAL A 54 2.88 6.07 3.52
CA VAL A 54 4.11 5.74 4.26
C VAL A 54 5.26 5.45 3.29
N THR A 55 4.99 4.72 2.21
CA THR A 55 6.00 4.44 1.17
C THR A 55 6.42 5.73 0.44
N GLY A 56 5.50 6.66 0.24
CA GLY A 56 5.81 7.98 -0.35
C GLY A 56 6.71 8.82 0.55
N ILE A 57 6.43 8.84 1.86
CA ILE A 57 7.29 9.48 2.87
C ILE A 57 8.69 8.84 2.85
N TYR A 58 8.75 7.51 2.85
CA TYR A 58 10.02 6.78 2.82
C TYR A 58 10.84 7.09 1.56
N LEU A 59 10.19 7.15 0.39
CA LEU A 59 10.84 7.53 -0.87
C LEU A 59 11.33 8.97 -0.87
N GLU A 60 10.57 9.89 -0.27
CA GLU A 60 10.99 11.30 -0.10
C GLU A 60 12.25 11.38 0.75
N GLN A 61 12.31 10.65 1.87
CA GLN A 61 13.50 10.60 2.73
C GLN A 61 14.74 10.05 2.03
N ILE A 62 14.61 9.01 1.21
CA ILE A 62 15.75 8.42 0.49
C ILE A 62 16.20 9.29 -0.68
N THR A 63 15.25 9.85 -1.42
CA THR A 63 15.56 10.53 -2.69
C THR A 63 15.70 12.05 -2.55
N GLY A 64 15.28 12.64 -1.43
CA GLY A 64 15.26 14.08 -1.20
C GLY A 64 14.23 14.84 -2.05
N HIS A 65 13.32 14.14 -2.74
CA HIS A 65 12.37 14.73 -3.67
C HIS A 65 10.95 14.72 -3.12
N ILE A 66 10.43 15.90 -2.76
CA ILE A 66 9.06 16.08 -2.24
C ILE A 66 7.96 15.59 -3.21
N PHE A 67 8.27 15.48 -4.49
CA PHE A 67 7.35 14.95 -5.50
C PHE A 67 6.96 13.49 -5.23
N GLU A 68 7.81 12.71 -4.55
CA GLU A 68 7.47 11.33 -4.14
C GLU A 68 6.36 11.29 -3.09
N LEU A 69 6.38 12.24 -2.14
CA LEU A 69 5.32 12.39 -1.15
C LEU A 69 4.01 12.81 -1.82
N LEU A 70 4.06 13.78 -2.73
CA LEU A 70 2.87 14.24 -3.46
C LEU A 70 2.26 13.12 -4.31
N LEU A 71 3.08 12.32 -4.98
CA LEU A 71 2.63 11.13 -5.71
C LEU A 71 2.00 10.09 -4.78
N GLY A 72 2.60 9.85 -3.61
CA GLY A 72 2.03 8.97 -2.60
C GLY A 72 0.68 9.45 -2.09
N LEU A 73 0.54 10.74 -1.78
CA LEU A 73 -0.74 11.33 -1.37
C LEU A 73 -1.79 11.23 -2.47
N PHE A 74 -1.42 11.55 -3.72
CA PHE A 74 -2.33 11.46 -4.85
C PHE A 74 -2.78 10.01 -5.12
N ALA A 75 -1.85 9.05 -5.11
CA ALA A 75 -2.17 7.63 -5.23
C ALA A 75 -3.04 7.15 -4.06
N GLY A 76 -2.78 7.61 -2.84
CA GLY A 76 -3.58 7.30 -1.65
C GLY A 76 -5.03 7.78 -1.80
N ILE A 77 -5.23 9.02 -2.25
CA ILE A 77 -6.58 9.56 -2.48
C ILE A 77 -7.31 8.75 -3.56
N LEU A 78 -6.65 8.44 -4.68
CA LEU A 78 -7.25 7.60 -5.73
C LEU A 78 -7.59 6.18 -5.23
N CYS A 79 -6.79 5.65 -4.30
CA CYS A 79 -6.98 4.34 -3.72
C CYS A 79 -8.24 4.24 -2.83
N LEU A 80 -8.79 5.37 -2.35
CA LEU A 80 -10.07 5.40 -1.63
C LEU A 80 -11.26 5.03 -2.51
N VAL A 81 -11.12 5.15 -3.83
CA VAL A 81 -12.17 4.75 -4.76
C VAL A 81 -12.06 3.24 -5.02
N PHE A 82 -13.01 2.45 -4.51
CA PHE A 82 -12.94 0.99 -4.43
C PHE A 82 -12.43 0.27 -5.69
N TRP A 83 -12.97 0.61 -6.86
CA TRP A 83 -12.56 0.00 -8.15
C TRP A 83 -11.16 0.43 -8.64
N LEU A 84 -10.59 1.50 -8.08
CA LEU A 84 -9.27 2.02 -8.41
C LEU A 84 -8.22 1.58 -7.38
N THR A 85 -8.63 1.10 -6.20
CA THR A 85 -7.74 0.68 -5.11
C THR A 85 -6.64 -0.26 -5.60
N ILE A 86 -7.02 -1.38 -6.23
CA ILE A 86 -6.08 -2.40 -6.71
C ILE A 86 -5.18 -1.88 -7.83
N PRO A 87 -5.69 -1.33 -8.96
CA PRO A 87 -4.81 -0.88 -10.04
C PRO A 87 -3.86 0.24 -9.60
N VAL A 88 -4.32 1.17 -8.77
CA VAL A 88 -3.47 2.27 -8.25
C VAL A 88 -2.39 1.72 -7.32
N ALA A 89 -2.75 0.84 -6.38
CA ALA A 89 -1.78 0.21 -5.49
C ALA A 89 -0.72 -0.57 -6.27
N LEU A 90 -1.14 -1.36 -7.26
CA LEU A 90 -0.25 -2.18 -8.08
C LEU A 90 0.75 -1.29 -8.85
N ILE A 91 0.26 -0.29 -9.58
CA ILE A 91 1.13 0.63 -10.34
C ILE A 91 2.07 1.38 -9.40
N TYR A 92 1.57 1.90 -8.28
CA TYR A 92 2.34 2.70 -7.33
C TYR A 92 3.46 1.88 -6.67
N PHE A 93 3.13 0.69 -6.13
CA PHE A 93 4.12 -0.13 -5.43
C PHE A 93 5.16 -0.72 -6.38
N PHE A 94 4.78 -1.14 -7.58
CA PHE A 94 5.78 -1.58 -8.56
C PHE A 94 6.74 -0.46 -8.94
N ARG A 95 6.24 0.77 -9.12
CA ARG A 95 7.09 1.96 -9.32
C ARG A 95 7.99 2.21 -8.11
N ALA A 96 7.43 2.20 -6.90
CA ALA A 96 8.16 2.45 -5.67
C ALA A 96 9.28 1.42 -5.45
N PHE A 97 8.98 0.12 -5.53
CA PHE A 97 9.96 -0.95 -5.39
C PHE A 97 11.00 -0.94 -6.51
N ALA A 98 10.61 -0.62 -7.74
CA ALA A 98 11.58 -0.46 -8.83
C ALA A 98 12.55 0.69 -8.56
N LYS A 99 12.10 1.78 -7.90
CA LYS A 99 12.96 2.91 -7.51
C LYS A 99 13.88 2.54 -6.35
N ILE A 100 13.34 1.92 -5.30
CA ILE A 100 14.11 1.48 -4.11
C ILE A 100 15.16 0.43 -4.49
N SER A 101 14.89 -0.44 -5.46
CA SER A 101 15.89 -1.42 -5.92
C SER A 101 17.12 -0.80 -6.58
N LYS A 102 17.06 0.48 -6.98
CA LYS A 102 18.14 1.20 -7.64
C LYS A 102 18.94 2.12 -6.71
N THR A 103 18.51 2.31 -5.46
CA THR A 103 19.21 3.15 -4.47
C THR A 103 20.30 2.39 -3.73
N ASN A 104 21.35 3.09 -3.26
CA ASN A 104 22.41 2.49 -2.45
C ASN A 104 21.83 1.95 -1.13
N GLY A 105 22.00 0.65 -0.87
CA GLY A 105 21.33 -0.03 0.24
C GLY A 105 19.86 -0.37 -0.06
N GLY A 106 19.51 -0.59 -1.34
CA GLY A 106 18.17 -0.95 -1.82
C GLY A 106 17.57 -2.19 -1.16
N LEU A 107 16.45 -2.69 -1.69
CA LEU A 107 15.71 -3.81 -1.07
C LEU A 107 16.68 -4.93 -0.64
N PRO A 108 16.77 -5.25 0.66
CA PRO A 108 17.86 -6.07 1.20
C PRO A 108 17.86 -7.50 0.64
N PHE A 109 16.73 -7.94 0.05
CA PHE A 109 16.58 -9.23 -0.58
C PHE A 109 16.06 -9.11 -2.00
#